data_AF-A0A2I1EX69-F1
#
_entry.id   AF-A0A2I1EX69-F1
#
_cell.length_a   1.000
_cell.length_b   1.000
_cell.length_c   1.000
_cell.angle_alpha   90.00
_cell.angle_beta   90.00
_cell.angle_gamma   90.00
#
_symmetry.space_group_name_H-M   'P 1'
#
loop_
_entity.id
_entity.type
_entity.pdbx_description
1 polymer ?
#
loop_
_entity_poly.entity_id
_entity_poly.type
_entity_poly.pdbx_seq_one_letter_code
_entity_poly.pdbx_strand_id
1 'polypeptide(L)'
;MIEYDDSYNDIDAEDIHNSIPRKLNVKYLSEALNELDGDITGIMYGLHLHLFCATTIKIKNKIKMVIFLVDTRSSVTFISREVLHSFGIEIADPVNDYINVKINSRGAWAKVSHSHFKDICILGMPFLNENKVSLHAFCGDDIFYLNFDEEFEEKGMNLRRKKGGKLKNNNDEVISGFFIIIILFLLILAFFTEYLNNFP
;
A
#
# COMPACT_ATOMS: atom_id res chain seq x y z
N MET A 1 -10.16 2.69 24.98
CA MET A 1 -9.62 2.58 23.61
C MET A 1 -9.45 1.10 23.32
N ILE A 2 -10.54 0.46 22.90
CA ILE A 2 -10.67 -0.96 22.57
C ILE A 2 -11.51 -0.96 21.31
N GLU A 3 -10.88 -1.00 20.13
CA GLU A 3 -11.59 -0.99 18.83
C GLU A 3 -10.70 -1.50 17.68
N TYR A 4 -9.76 -2.40 17.98
CA TYR A 4 -8.92 -3.08 16.98
C TYR A 4 -9.22 -4.58 16.85
N ASP A 5 -9.97 -5.16 17.79
CA ASP A 5 -10.19 -6.61 17.89
C ASP A 5 -11.21 -7.10 16.84
N ASP A 6 -12.20 -6.29 16.45
CA ASP A 6 -13.28 -6.75 15.56
C ASP A 6 -12.92 -6.83 14.07
N SER A 7 -11.80 -6.23 13.63
CA SER A 7 -11.51 -6.16 12.18
C SER A 7 -10.98 -7.45 11.58
N TYR A 8 -10.59 -8.43 12.39
CA TYR A 8 -9.97 -9.69 11.93
C TYR A 8 -10.77 -10.95 12.34
N ASN A 9 -11.99 -10.77 12.84
CA ASN A 9 -12.84 -11.87 13.29
C ASN A 9 -13.24 -12.85 12.18
N ASP A 10 -13.04 -12.48 10.91
CA ASP A 10 -13.30 -13.34 9.74
C ASP A 10 -12.11 -14.24 9.37
N ILE A 11 -11.00 -14.18 10.11
CA ILE A 11 -9.81 -15.01 9.92
C ILE A 11 -9.58 -15.86 11.18
N ASP A 12 -9.50 -17.17 11.01
CA ASP A 12 -9.22 -18.09 12.09
C ASP A 12 -7.83 -18.76 11.99
N ALA A 13 -7.52 -19.60 12.97
CA ALA A 13 -6.26 -20.33 12.98
C ALA A 13 -6.14 -21.33 11.81
N GLU A 14 -7.24 -21.95 11.37
CA GLU A 14 -7.21 -22.87 10.24
C GLU A 14 -6.85 -22.13 8.94
N ASP A 15 -7.34 -20.91 8.78
CA ASP A 15 -6.99 -20.06 7.65
C ASP A 15 -5.50 -19.76 7.59
N ILE A 16 -4.92 -19.34 8.71
CA ILE A 16 -3.50 -19.00 8.81
C ILE A 16 -2.60 -20.20 8.56
N HIS A 17 -2.96 -21.37 9.09
CA HIS A 17 -2.10 -22.56 9.02
C HIS A 17 -2.30 -23.37 7.74
N ASN A 18 -3.47 -23.27 7.09
CA ASN A 18 -3.83 -24.14 5.97
C ASN A 18 -4.33 -23.37 4.73
N SER A 19 -5.39 -22.59 4.84
CA SER A 19 -6.10 -22.03 3.68
C SER A 19 -5.26 -20.99 2.93
N ILE A 20 -4.73 -20.00 3.65
CA ILE A 20 -3.90 -18.93 3.11
C ILE A 20 -2.56 -19.47 2.57
N PRO A 21 -1.77 -20.28 3.31
CA PRO A 21 -0.53 -20.85 2.76
C PRO A 21 -0.77 -21.66 1.48
N ARG A 22 -1.86 -22.44 1.42
CA ARG A 22 -2.23 -23.21 0.22
C ARG A 22 -2.51 -22.30 -0.97
N LYS A 23 -3.26 -21.21 -0.78
CA LYS A 23 -3.53 -20.22 -1.84
C LYS A 23 -2.27 -19.48 -2.29
N LEU A 24 -1.36 -19.20 -1.37
CA LEU A 24 -0.05 -18.60 -1.66
C LEU A 24 0.97 -19.61 -2.22
N ASN A 25 0.61 -20.89 -2.31
CA ASN A 25 1.50 -21.98 -2.74
C ASN A 25 2.81 -22.06 -1.93
N VAL A 26 2.72 -21.88 -0.61
CA VAL A 26 3.85 -21.97 0.31
C VAL A 26 3.55 -22.93 1.46
N LYS A 27 4.62 -23.43 2.09
CA LYS A 27 4.52 -24.15 3.36
C LYS A 27 4.83 -23.20 4.50
N TYR A 28 3.84 -22.89 5.34
CA TYR A 28 4.02 -22.00 6.49
C TYR A 28 5.02 -22.59 7.50
N LEU A 29 5.90 -21.73 8.04
CA LEU A 29 6.98 -22.03 8.99
C LEU A 29 8.05 -23.03 8.53
N SER A 30 8.06 -23.40 7.25
CA SER A 30 9.11 -24.26 6.70
C SER A 30 10.45 -23.53 6.68
N GLU A 31 11.53 -24.27 6.93
CA GLU A 31 12.89 -23.77 6.69
C GLU A 31 13.08 -23.38 5.22
N ALA A 32 13.79 -22.29 4.99
CA ALA A 32 14.21 -21.83 3.67
C ALA A 32 15.74 -21.81 3.59
N LEU A 33 16.30 -22.16 2.43
CA LEU A 33 17.76 -22.16 2.22
C LEU A 33 18.32 -20.74 2.07
N ASN A 34 17.55 -19.85 1.46
CA ASN A 34 17.92 -18.47 1.19
C ASN A 34 16.79 -17.53 1.58
N GLU A 35 17.15 -16.28 1.88
CA GLU A 35 16.16 -15.20 2.03
C GLU A 35 15.53 -14.92 0.66
N LEU A 36 14.23 -14.63 0.65
CA LEU A 36 13.59 -13.98 -0.50
C LEU A 36 14.04 -12.51 -0.54
N ASP A 37 14.13 -11.98 -1.74
CA ASP A 37 14.47 -10.59 -2.00
C ASP A 37 13.77 -10.10 -3.27
N GLY A 38 13.21 -8.90 -3.19
CA GLY A 38 12.47 -8.26 -4.28
C GLY A 38 10.97 -8.16 -4.00
N ASP A 39 10.21 -7.93 -5.07
CA ASP A 39 8.77 -7.72 -5.02
C ASP A 39 8.01 -8.93 -4.47
N ILE A 40 6.93 -8.63 -3.74
CA ILE A 40 6.08 -9.65 -3.14
C ILE A 40 4.72 -9.61 -3.81
N THR A 41 4.26 -10.76 -4.31
CA THR A 41 2.86 -10.97 -4.70
C THR A 41 2.11 -11.58 -3.52
N GLY A 42 0.92 -11.05 -3.23
CA GLY A 42 0.04 -11.55 -2.20
C GLY A 42 -1.40 -11.70 -2.68
N ILE A 43 -2.25 -12.17 -1.79
CA ILE A 43 -3.68 -12.42 -2.03
C ILE A 43 -4.56 -11.57 -1.11
N MET A 44 -5.77 -11.32 -1.56
CA MET A 44 -6.87 -10.85 -0.70
C MET A 44 -7.62 -12.08 -0.17
N TYR A 45 -7.93 -12.10 1.13
CA TYR A 45 -8.60 -13.22 1.77
C TYR A 45 -9.59 -12.77 2.84
N GLY A 46 -10.65 -13.55 3.04
CA GLY A 46 -11.69 -13.26 4.03
C GLY A 46 -12.78 -12.33 3.49
N LEU A 47 -13.79 -12.08 4.32
CA LEU A 47 -14.92 -11.19 4.00
C LEU A 47 -14.47 -9.74 3.87
N HIS A 48 -13.42 -9.36 4.58
CA HIS A 48 -12.86 -8.01 4.55
C HIS A 48 -11.70 -7.82 3.56
N LEU A 49 -11.41 -8.82 2.72
CA LEU A 49 -10.33 -8.78 1.71
C LEU A 49 -8.97 -8.39 2.31
N HIS A 50 -8.62 -9.01 3.44
CA HIS A 50 -7.35 -8.81 4.12
C HIS A 50 -6.18 -9.19 3.20
N LEU A 51 -5.15 -8.35 3.22
CA LEU A 51 -3.97 -8.49 2.36
C LEU A 51 -2.96 -9.44 2.99
N PHE A 52 -2.90 -10.68 2.51
CA PHE A 52 -1.91 -11.66 2.97
C PHE A 52 -0.81 -11.93 1.95
N CYS A 53 0.43 -11.93 2.41
CA CYS A 53 1.57 -12.34 1.60
C CYS A 53 2.48 -13.31 2.35
N ALA A 54 3.26 -14.09 1.58
CA ALA A 54 4.30 -14.94 2.12
C ALA A 54 5.67 -14.37 1.78
N THR A 55 6.55 -14.27 2.77
CA THR A 55 7.96 -13.95 2.57
C THR A 55 8.82 -14.58 3.66
N THR A 56 10.14 -14.53 3.51
CA THR A 56 11.06 -15.10 4.48
C THR A 56 11.33 -14.14 5.63
N ILE A 57 11.38 -14.70 6.85
CA ILE A 57 12.05 -14.07 7.99
C ILE A 57 13.38 -14.77 8.21
N LYS A 58 14.43 -13.98 8.47
CA LYS A 58 15.68 -14.45 9.02
C LYS A 58 15.94 -13.88 10.41
N ILE A 59 16.24 -14.79 11.33
CA ILE A 59 16.71 -14.47 12.67
C ILE A 59 17.98 -15.29 12.92
N LYS A 60 19.10 -14.59 13.19
CA LYS A 60 20.43 -15.20 13.26
C LYS A 60 20.76 -15.97 11.96
N ASN A 61 20.94 -17.29 12.05
CA ASN A 61 21.31 -18.17 10.95
C ASN A 61 20.15 -19.05 10.43
N LYS A 62 18.93 -18.86 10.97
CA LYS A 62 17.74 -19.59 10.52
C LYS A 62 16.89 -18.71 9.63
N ILE A 63 16.29 -19.29 8.60
CA ILE A 63 15.41 -18.61 7.65
C ILE A 63 14.15 -19.45 7.52
N LYS A 64 12.99 -18.83 7.68
CA LYS A 64 11.70 -19.51 7.54
C LYS A 64 10.74 -18.74 6.66
N MET A 65 9.88 -19.47 5.97
CA MET A 65 8.74 -18.89 5.25
C MET A 65 7.64 -18.52 6.24
N VAL A 66 7.18 -17.28 6.20
CA VAL A 66 6.18 -16.74 7.13
C VAL A 66 5.09 -16.01 6.35
N ILE A 67 3.86 -16.11 6.83
CA ILE A 67 2.71 -15.39 6.30
C ILE A 67 2.56 -14.10 7.10
N PHE A 68 2.38 -13.01 6.39
CA PHE A 68 2.12 -11.70 6.94
C PHE A 68 0.79 -11.17 6.44
N LEU A 69 0.06 -10.55 7.36
CA LEU A 69 -0.97 -9.59 7.05
C LEU A 69 -0.31 -8.22 6.78
N VAL A 70 -0.68 -7.57 5.68
CA VAL A 70 -0.26 -6.20 5.38
C VAL A 70 -1.32 -5.24 5.91
N ASP A 71 -0.96 -4.44 6.91
CA ASP A 71 -1.89 -3.49 7.55
C ASP A 71 -1.32 -2.07 7.50
N THR A 72 -1.86 -1.26 6.59
CA THR A 72 -1.48 0.16 6.42
C THR A 72 -2.01 1.07 7.54
N ARG A 73 -2.88 0.56 8.42
CA ARG A 73 -3.35 1.27 9.62
C ARG A 73 -2.50 0.95 10.84
N SER A 74 -1.72 -0.12 10.80
CA SER A 74 -0.83 -0.48 11.90
C SER A 74 0.40 0.43 11.95
N SER A 75 0.58 1.09 13.08
CA SER A 75 1.78 1.88 13.39
C SER A 75 2.97 1.02 13.82
N VAL A 76 2.84 -0.31 13.80
CA VAL A 76 3.83 -1.26 14.29
C VAL A 76 3.90 -2.50 13.37
N THR A 77 5.11 -2.99 13.10
CA THR A 77 5.33 -4.31 12.49
C THR A 77 5.39 -5.35 13.60
N PHE A 78 4.60 -6.42 13.50
CA PHE A 78 4.50 -7.45 14.53
C PHE A 78 5.04 -8.79 14.05
N ILE A 79 5.80 -9.46 14.92
CA ILE A 79 6.08 -10.90 14.79
C ILE A 79 5.26 -11.67 15.82
N SER A 80 4.56 -12.70 15.35
CA SER A 80 3.74 -13.57 16.18
C SER A 80 4.60 -14.38 17.14
N ARG A 81 4.02 -14.80 18.27
CA ARG A 81 4.72 -15.64 19.24
C ARG A 81 5.08 -16.98 18.59
N GLU A 82 4.14 -17.57 17.85
CA GLU A 82 4.34 -18.83 17.14
C GLU A 82 5.60 -18.81 16.25
N VAL A 83 5.76 -17.74 15.45
CA VAL A 83 6.94 -17.58 14.59
C VAL A 83 8.21 -17.59 15.42
N LEU A 84 8.29 -16.85 16.53
CA LEU A 84 9.48 -16.80 17.38
C LEU A 84 9.79 -18.13 18.07
N HIS A 85 8.76 -18.83 18.55
CA HIS A 85 8.91 -20.18 19.10
C HIS A 85 9.47 -21.15 18.04
N SER A 86 9.06 -21.01 16.78
CA SER A 86 9.62 -21.82 15.68
C SER A 86 11.12 -21.58 15.46
N PHE A 87 11.63 -20.39 15.82
CA PHE A 87 13.07 -20.08 15.81
C PHE A 87 13.80 -20.58 17.07
N GLY A 88 13.09 -21.05 18.09
CA GLY A 88 13.61 -21.43 19.40
C GLY A 88 13.88 -20.22 20.30
N ILE A 89 13.09 -19.16 20.15
CA ILE A 89 13.20 -17.93 20.95
C ILE A 89 12.04 -17.91 21.94
N GLU A 90 12.37 -17.99 23.23
CA GLU A 90 11.42 -17.75 24.32
C GLU A 90 11.57 -16.29 24.78
N ILE A 91 10.47 -15.56 24.84
CA ILE A 91 10.49 -14.20 25.39
C ILE A 91 10.20 -14.26 26.88
N ALA A 92 11.23 -13.99 27.66
CA ALA A 92 11.20 -14.05 29.12
C ALA A 92 10.73 -12.75 29.79
N ASP A 93 10.82 -11.60 29.10
CA ASP A 93 10.61 -10.27 29.70
C ASP A 93 9.68 -9.39 28.83
N PRO A 94 8.52 -8.93 29.35
CA PRO A 94 7.60 -8.06 28.64
C PRO A 94 8.03 -6.57 28.58
N VAL A 95 9.16 -6.17 29.18
CA VAL A 95 9.55 -4.75 29.29
C VAL A 95 10.18 -4.19 28.02
N ASN A 96 10.85 -5.01 27.20
CA ASN A 96 11.36 -4.60 25.89
C ASN A 96 11.07 -5.70 24.86
N ASP A 97 9.93 -5.55 24.20
CA ASP A 97 9.38 -6.57 23.32
C ASP A 97 9.68 -6.36 21.84
N TYR A 98 10.73 -5.59 21.54
CA TYR A 98 11.21 -5.41 20.17
C TYR A 98 12.34 -6.37 19.85
N ILE A 99 12.32 -6.88 18.62
CA ILE A 99 13.35 -7.74 18.06
C ILE A 99 13.78 -7.21 16.70
N ASN A 100 15.09 -7.25 16.44
CA ASN A 100 15.65 -7.00 15.13
C ASN A 100 15.63 -8.29 14.31
N VAL A 101 14.95 -8.26 13.17
CA VAL A 101 14.81 -9.37 12.24
C VAL A 101 15.11 -8.89 10.82
N LYS A 102 15.35 -9.82 9.90
CA LYS A 102 15.26 -9.52 8.47
C LYS A 102 13.99 -10.09 7.89
N ILE A 103 13.19 -9.28 7.22
CA ILE A 103 11.98 -9.68 6.50
C ILE A 103 12.22 -9.37 5.02
N ASN A 104 12.10 -10.37 4.16
CA ASN A 104 12.38 -10.21 2.72
C ASN A 104 13.74 -9.54 2.46
N SER A 105 14.80 -10.07 3.09
CA SER A 105 16.17 -9.54 3.06
C SER A 105 16.40 -8.12 3.62
N ARG A 106 15.36 -7.46 4.14
CA ARG A 106 15.39 -6.10 4.67
C ARG A 106 15.35 -6.09 6.20
N GLY A 107 16.16 -5.24 6.82
CA GLY A 107 16.16 -5.08 8.28
C GLY A 107 14.82 -4.52 8.76
N ALA A 108 14.31 -5.03 9.88
CA ALA A 108 13.07 -4.58 10.48
C ALA A 108 13.17 -4.61 12.01
N TRP A 109 12.77 -3.51 12.64
CA TRP A 109 12.44 -3.49 14.06
C TRP A 109 10.98 -3.91 14.23
N ALA A 110 10.77 -5.09 14.78
CA ALA A 110 9.43 -5.65 14.94
C ALA A 110 9.09 -5.84 16.43
N LYS A 111 7.86 -5.53 16.79
CA LYS A 111 7.31 -5.77 18.12
C LYS A 111 6.79 -7.20 18.21
N VAL A 112 6.92 -7.82 19.36
CA VAL A 112 6.40 -9.16 19.57
C VAL A 112 4.93 -9.08 19.95
N SER A 113 4.09 -9.93 19.37
CA SER A 113 2.69 -10.02 19.78
C SER A 113 2.52 -10.74 21.13
N HIS A 114 1.74 -10.15 22.04
CA HIS A 114 1.49 -10.68 23.39
C HIS A 114 0.06 -11.14 23.65
N SER A 115 -0.94 -10.56 22.99
CA SER A 115 -2.36 -10.83 23.28
C SER A 115 -3.21 -10.84 22.02
N HIS A 116 -3.23 -9.73 21.29
CA HIS A 116 -3.92 -9.58 20.01
C HIS A 116 -2.95 -10.00 18.90
N PHE A 117 -3.38 -10.88 17.98
CA PHE A 117 -2.57 -11.37 16.84
C PHE A 117 -1.45 -12.35 17.21
N LYS A 118 -1.61 -13.12 18.28
CA LYS A 118 -0.62 -14.12 18.73
C LYS A 118 -0.20 -15.13 17.65
N ASP A 119 -1.07 -15.31 16.65
CA ASP A 119 -0.90 -16.28 15.56
C ASP A 119 -0.65 -15.61 14.19
N ILE A 120 -0.66 -14.27 14.10
CA ILE A 120 -0.52 -13.54 12.83
C ILE A 120 0.62 -12.51 12.91
N CYS A 121 1.54 -12.56 11.96
CA CYS A 121 2.53 -11.49 11.77
C CYS A 121 1.92 -10.34 10.96
N ILE A 122 2.30 -9.10 11.28
CA ILE A 122 1.78 -7.90 10.62
C ILE A 122 2.94 -7.10 10.03
N LEU A 123 2.87 -6.81 8.73
CA LEU A 123 3.65 -5.76 8.09
C LEU A 123 2.92 -4.43 8.26
N GLY A 124 3.38 -3.63 9.22
CA GLY A 124 2.84 -2.30 9.49
C GLY A 124 3.57 -1.21 8.71
N MET A 125 3.06 0.01 8.83
CA MET A 125 3.62 1.19 8.18
C MET A 125 5.12 1.46 8.45
N PRO A 126 5.71 1.15 9.62
CA PRO A 126 7.16 1.31 9.81
C PRO A 126 7.98 0.51 8.79
N PHE A 127 7.68 -0.78 8.60
CA PHE A 127 8.40 -1.60 7.62
C PHE A 127 8.14 -1.12 6.20
N LEU A 128 6.88 -0.81 5.86
CA LEU A 128 6.51 -0.36 4.51
C LEU A 128 7.20 0.97 4.15
N ASN A 129 7.23 1.94 5.05
CA ASN A 129 7.84 3.26 4.79
C ASN A 129 9.37 3.20 4.74
N GLU A 130 10.02 2.52 5.70
CA GLU A 130 11.48 2.42 5.75
C GLU A 130 12.05 1.74 4.50
N ASN A 131 11.27 0.83 3.90
CA ASN A 131 11.64 0.09 2.71
C ASN A 131 11.00 0.65 1.42
N LYS A 132 10.41 1.86 1.48
CA LYS A 132 9.82 2.57 0.34
C LYS A 132 8.83 1.73 -0.49
N VAL A 133 8.02 0.92 0.20
CA VAL A 133 7.15 -0.05 -0.45
C VAL A 133 5.94 0.63 -1.09
N SER A 134 5.70 0.33 -2.36
CA SER A 134 4.45 0.69 -3.05
C SER A 134 3.47 -0.50 -3.01
N LEU A 135 2.24 -0.25 -2.55
CA LEU A 135 1.16 -1.25 -2.51
C LEU A 135 0.21 -1.06 -3.68
N HIS A 136 0.05 -2.10 -4.51
CA HIS A 136 -0.89 -2.12 -5.63
C HIS A 136 -1.89 -3.26 -5.45
N ALA A 137 -3.17 -2.92 -5.28
CA ALA A 137 -4.25 -3.87 -5.01
C ALA A 137 -5.18 -4.00 -6.22
N PHE A 138 -5.46 -5.24 -6.63
CA PHE A 138 -6.31 -5.58 -7.78
C PHE A 138 -7.49 -6.43 -7.31
N CYS A 139 -8.54 -5.76 -6.80
CA CYS A 139 -9.67 -6.44 -6.16
C CYS A 139 -10.47 -7.36 -7.09
N GLY A 140 -10.43 -7.14 -8.41
CA GLY A 140 -11.11 -8.03 -9.36
C GLY A 140 -10.46 -9.42 -9.47
N ASP A 141 -9.18 -9.51 -9.11
CA ASP A 141 -8.36 -10.71 -9.20
C ASP A 141 -7.99 -11.27 -7.82
N ASP A 142 -8.45 -10.64 -6.73
CA ASP A 142 -8.11 -10.96 -5.33
C ASP A 142 -6.59 -11.05 -5.08
N ILE A 143 -5.79 -10.19 -5.73
CA ILE A 143 -4.33 -10.14 -5.59
C ILE A 143 -3.82 -8.72 -5.27
N PHE A 144 -2.63 -8.66 -4.70
CA PHE A 144 -1.89 -7.41 -4.56
C PHE A 144 -0.39 -7.60 -4.75
N TYR A 145 0.32 -6.50 -4.94
CA TYR A 145 1.77 -6.45 -5.06
C TYR A 145 2.36 -5.44 -4.08
N LEU A 146 3.43 -5.84 -3.42
CA LEU A 146 4.36 -4.94 -2.72
C LEU A 146 5.58 -4.78 -3.61
N ASN A 147 5.74 -3.60 -4.17
CA ASN A 147 6.88 -3.26 -5.00
C ASN A 147 7.92 -2.50 -4.16
N PHE A 148 9.18 -2.93 -4.23
CA PHE A 148 10.29 -2.34 -3.48
C PHE A 148 11.22 -1.50 -4.37
N ASP A 149 10.89 -1.31 -5.64
CA ASP A 149 11.67 -0.51 -6.59
C ASP A 149 11.33 0.98 -6.50
N GLU A 150 12.37 1.82 -6.41
CA GLU A 150 12.26 3.27 -6.22
C GLU A 150 11.70 4.03 -7.44
N GLU A 151 11.58 3.40 -8.63
CA GLU A 151 11.21 4.08 -9.88
C GLU A 151 9.77 4.66 -9.89
N PHE A 152 8.89 4.23 -8.98
CA PHE A 152 7.54 4.80 -8.88
C PHE A 152 7.52 6.23 -8.32
N GLU A 153 8.50 6.62 -7.50
CA GLU A 153 8.56 7.97 -6.94
C GLU A 153 8.78 9.04 -8.01
N GLU A 154 9.62 8.77 -9.01
CA GLU A 154 9.95 9.77 -10.04
C GLU A 154 8.74 10.06 -10.94
N LYS A 155 7.93 9.05 -11.28
CA LYS A 155 6.67 9.22 -12.03
C LYS A 155 5.55 9.81 -11.16
N GLY A 156 5.44 9.40 -9.89
CA GLY A 156 4.45 9.89 -8.93
C GLY A 156 4.66 11.34 -8.48
N MET A 157 5.91 11.75 -8.25
CA MET A 157 6.28 13.15 -7.96
C MET A 157 6.06 14.05 -9.18
N ASN A 158 6.31 13.57 -10.40
CA ASN A 158 5.99 14.29 -11.63
C ASN A 158 4.47 14.47 -11.83
N LEU A 159 3.66 13.47 -11.45
CA LEU A 159 2.19 13.59 -11.45
C LEU A 159 1.69 14.57 -10.38
N ARG A 160 2.28 14.58 -9.18
CA ARG A 160 1.96 15.55 -8.12
C ARG A 160 2.40 16.97 -8.47
N ARG A 161 3.56 17.18 -9.11
CA ARG A 161 3.97 18.49 -9.65
C ARG A 161 3.05 18.97 -10.79
N LYS A 162 2.56 18.07 -11.66
CA LYS A 162 1.55 18.43 -12.67
C LYS A 162 0.19 18.80 -12.07
N LYS A 163 -0.25 18.17 -10.97
CA LYS A 163 -1.48 18.54 -10.25
C LYS A 163 -1.34 19.77 -9.35
N GLY A 164 -0.12 20.11 -8.92
CA GLY A 164 0.19 21.34 -8.15
C GLY A 164 0.48 22.57 -9.02
N GLY A 165 0.55 22.40 -10.34
CA GLY A 165 0.70 23.50 -11.30
C GLY A 165 -0.62 24.22 -11.51
N LYS A 166 -0.86 25.27 -10.71
CA LYS A 166 -1.82 26.37 -10.94
C LYS A 166 -3.16 25.93 -11.55
N LEU A 167 -4.20 25.79 -10.73
CA LEU A 167 -5.57 26.00 -11.19
C LEU A 167 -5.59 27.36 -11.90
N LYS A 168 -5.54 27.34 -13.25
CA LYS A 168 -6.00 28.47 -14.03
C LYS A 168 -7.48 28.57 -13.70
N ASN A 169 -7.89 29.68 -13.10
CA ASN A 169 -9.29 29.99 -12.98
C ASN A 169 -9.88 29.98 -14.39
N ASN A 170 -10.78 29.03 -14.66
CA ASN A 170 -11.51 28.94 -15.94
C ASN A 170 -12.31 30.23 -16.25
N ASN A 171 -12.44 31.13 -15.28
CA ASN A 171 -13.04 32.44 -15.46
C ASN A 171 -12.24 33.32 -16.44
N ASP A 172 -10.92 33.22 -16.50
CA ASP A 172 -10.10 34.08 -17.38
C ASP A 172 -10.25 33.68 -18.86
N GLU A 173 -10.36 32.37 -19.15
CA GLU A 173 -10.57 31.86 -20.50
C GLU A 173 -12.02 32.07 -20.98
N VAL A 174 -13.01 31.97 -20.08
CA VAL A 174 -14.40 32.32 -20.39
C VAL A 174 -14.57 33.82 -20.61
N ILE A 175 -13.95 34.67 -19.79
CA ILE A 175 -13.99 36.13 -19.96
C ILE A 175 -13.27 36.52 -21.26
N SER A 176 -12.10 35.96 -21.55
CA SER A 176 -11.37 36.21 -22.80
C SER A 176 -12.18 35.80 -24.04
N GLY A 177 -12.79 34.61 -24.02
CA GLY A 177 -13.65 34.14 -25.11
C GLY A 177 -14.90 35.02 -25.30
N PHE A 178 -15.54 35.45 -24.21
CA PHE A 178 -16.71 36.32 -24.26
C PHE A 178 -16.38 37.72 -24.83
N PHE A 179 -15.22 38.28 -24.50
CA PHE A 179 -14.73 39.54 -25.08
C PHE A 179 -14.48 39.44 -26.58
N ILE A 180 -13.90 38.32 -27.05
CA ILE A 180 -13.64 38.12 -28.49
C ILE A 180 -14.96 38.02 -29.27
N ILE A 181 -15.97 37.33 -28.75
CA ILE A 181 -17.29 37.20 -29.39
C ILE A 181 -17.98 38.56 -29.48
N ILE A 182 -17.95 39.38 -28.42
CA ILE A 182 -18.54 40.73 -28.43
C ILE A 182 -17.87 41.62 -29.48
N ILE A 183 -16.54 41.61 -29.57
CA ILE A 183 -15.81 42.41 -30.55
C ILE A 183 -16.18 41.98 -31.98
N LEU A 184 -16.26 40.67 -32.24
CA LEU A 184 -16.63 40.15 -33.57
C LEU A 184 -18.06 40.56 -33.94
N PHE A 185 -18.99 40.51 -32.99
CA PHE A 185 -20.38 40.94 -33.21
C PHE A 185 -20.47 42.44 -33.52
N LEU A 186 -19.73 43.29 -32.80
CA LEU A 186 -19.69 44.73 -33.05
C LEU A 186 -19.09 45.06 -34.43
N LEU A 187 -18.05 44.33 -34.86
CA LEU A 187 -17.48 44.48 -36.20
C LEU A 187 -18.46 44.08 -37.30
N ILE A 188 -19.19 42.97 -37.12
CA ILE A 188 -20.24 42.55 -38.07
C ILE A 188 -21.35 43.59 -38.13
N LEU A 189 -21.78 44.12 -36.98
CA LEU A 189 -22.83 45.14 -36.92
C LEU A 189 -22.39 46.43 -37.63
N ALA A 190 -21.15 46.89 -37.38
CA ALA A 190 -20.57 48.06 -38.05
C ALA A 190 -20.48 47.88 -39.57
N PHE A 191 -20.08 46.68 -40.02
CA PHE A 191 -20.02 46.35 -41.44
C PHE A 191 -21.42 46.33 -42.07
N PHE A 192 -22.44 45.84 -41.34
CA PHE A 192 -23.83 45.86 -41.80
C PHE A 192 -24.42 47.26 -41.87
N THR A 193 -24.15 48.14 -40.89
CA THR A 193 -24.59 49.55 -40.96
C THR A 193 -23.90 50.29 -42.09
N GLU A 194 -22.61 50.07 -42.32
CA GLU A 194 -21.89 50.68 -43.44
C GLU A 194 -22.38 50.13 -44.80
N TYR A 195 -22.69 48.84 -44.88
CA TYR A 195 -23.33 48.24 -46.06
C TYR A 195 -24.70 48.86 -46.32
N LEU A 196 -25.59 48.94 -45.32
CA LEU A 196 -26.93 49.52 -45.47
C LEU A 196 -26.89 51.02 -45.80
N ASN A 197 -25.91 51.77 -45.28
CA ASN A 197 -25.76 53.20 -45.57
C ASN A 197 -25.14 53.49 -46.95
N ASN A 198 -24.50 52.50 -47.59
CA ASN A 198 -23.89 52.61 -48.91
C ASN A 198 -24.72 51.95 -50.03
N PHE A 199 -25.93 51.48 -49.73
CA PHE A 199 -26.93 51.13 -50.74
C PHE A 199 -27.86 52.33 -51.00
N PRO A 200 -27.99 52.79 -52.26
CA PRO A 200 -28.87 53.90 -52.63
C PRO A 200 -30.36 53.53 -52.56
#